data_AF-A0A3M7P6J0-F1
#
_entry.id   AF-A0A3M7P6J0-F1
#
_cell.length_a   1.000
_cell.length_b   1.000
_cell.length_c   1.000
_cell.angle_alpha   90.00
_cell.angle_beta   90.00
_cell.angle_gamma   90.00
#
_symmetry.space_group_name_H-M   'P 1'
#
loop_
_entity.id
_entity.type
_entity.pdbx_description
1 polymer ?
#
loop_
_entity_poly.entity_id
_entity_poly.type
_entity_poly.pdbx_seq_one_letter_code
_entity_poly.pdbx_strand_id
1 'polypeptide(L)'
;MPILKKKLNESATGLAASTALKPPIKPNKGAKTVCAHAKASLETSPVPSCPFRAAILNSFSDGRSFSENFHNKSAKGLGCTKTHCKGSILKNNCVKINQQKEPNEAREENVEFLNQYFESINKKNSPDCFQRLKQSEIGFKKKGSFDLGFEELEFACRTAWRNAARCIGRINWSKIKLFDGRHCTTTKEMFGMICDHLRYATNGGNIRSAITVFRQRVKERPDVRIWNSQLICYAGYEISENETIGDKAQIAFTKICEALGWKSKRTEFEVLPLVLQTDGQKPELFEIPADLVLQVEIVHPKYEAFKDLKLKWYAVPAVSSLLLDAGGIYFNCVPFNGWYMNTEIGRDLTEPNRFDKLRVIAKVMGLDTSTNVSLWKDEVLVELNKAVLYSFNKAGVTIVDHHTASESFVKHWENEMRIRGGTPGDWVWITPPISGHITPIFGMEMLNYVIKPYFEYQEMPRLPKISIKFRTLVKCVLPFLVSANAKLKERPKCCILYASQTGKSKNFAEITFNVFSKIFNTKLRCINDYNLSELDTEDLVLAIASTTGNGDSPTNGKTLEDLMNKIK
;
A
#
# COMPACT_ATOMS: atom_id res chain seq x y z
N MET A 1 -45.94 -30.48 4.06
CA MET A 1 -47.20 -31.02 4.64
C MET A 1 -47.01 -31.15 6.15
N PRO A 2 -47.98 -30.82 7.02
CA PRO A 2 -48.66 -29.52 7.13
C PRO A 2 -48.95 -29.05 8.60
N ILE A 3 -49.34 -27.78 8.74
CA ILE A 3 -50.31 -27.18 9.71
C ILE A 3 -49.94 -27.04 11.21
N LEU A 4 -49.98 -25.79 11.70
CA LEU A 4 -50.80 -25.39 12.86
C LEU A 4 -51.17 -23.89 12.80
N LYS A 5 -52.47 -23.61 12.97
CA LYS A 5 -53.20 -22.33 12.88
C LYS A 5 -53.92 -22.03 14.21
N LYS A 6 -54.12 -20.73 14.49
CA LYS A 6 -55.22 -19.99 15.20
C LYS A 6 -54.69 -19.13 16.36
N LYS A 7 -54.86 -17.79 16.36
CA LYS A 7 -56.04 -16.86 16.38
C LYS A 7 -56.67 -16.68 17.77
N LEU A 8 -56.87 -15.40 18.13
CA LEU A 8 -57.88 -14.71 18.98
C LEU A 8 -57.15 -13.54 19.71
N ASN A 9 -57.61 -12.30 19.84
CA ASN A 9 -58.94 -11.71 19.70
C ASN A 9 -58.87 -10.18 19.48
N GLU A 10 -59.92 -9.62 18.86
CA GLU A 10 -60.20 -8.19 18.65
C GLU A 10 -61.05 -7.56 19.78
N SER A 11 -61.22 -6.23 19.67
CA SER A 11 -62.36 -5.39 20.11
C SER A 11 -62.22 -4.71 21.50
N ALA A 12 -62.66 -3.46 21.75
CA ALA A 12 -63.45 -2.50 20.97
C ALA A 12 -63.34 -1.06 21.53
N THR A 13 -63.40 -0.06 20.64
CA THR A 13 -64.19 1.21 20.62
C THR A 13 -64.43 2.10 21.87
N GLY A 14 -64.31 3.43 21.65
CA GLY A 14 -65.04 4.51 22.36
C GLY A 14 -64.39 5.90 22.17
N LEU A 15 -64.66 6.63 21.08
CA LEU A 15 -65.61 7.76 20.90
C LEU A 15 -65.36 9.08 21.70
N ALA A 16 -65.11 10.14 20.91
CA ALA A 16 -65.69 11.50 20.97
C ALA A 16 -65.01 12.68 21.71
N ALA A 17 -64.98 13.79 20.94
CA ALA A 17 -65.12 15.22 21.27
C ALA A 17 -63.93 15.98 21.92
N SER A 18 -63.23 16.85 21.18
CA SER A 18 -63.60 18.25 20.87
C SER A 18 -63.41 19.22 22.04
N THR A 19 -62.37 20.06 21.98
CA THR A 19 -62.45 21.49 22.35
C THR A 19 -61.28 22.26 21.76
N ALA A 20 -61.62 23.40 21.15
CA ALA A 20 -60.74 24.30 20.41
C ALA A 20 -59.99 25.28 21.33
N LEU A 21 -58.81 25.75 20.91
CA LEU A 21 -58.28 27.07 21.30
C LEU A 21 -57.43 27.68 20.18
N LYS A 22 -57.58 29.00 20.03
CA LYS A 22 -57.25 29.91 18.91
C LYS A 22 -55.76 30.35 18.83
N PRO A 23 -55.33 31.00 17.72
CA PRO A 23 -53.92 31.27 17.36
C PRO A 23 -53.36 32.61 17.92
N PRO A 24 -52.07 32.95 17.71
CA PRO A 24 -51.32 33.87 18.55
C PRO A 24 -51.37 35.34 18.10
N ILE A 25 -51.21 36.25 19.07
CA ILE A 25 -51.05 37.69 18.88
C ILE A 25 -49.55 38.04 18.94
N LYS A 26 -49.07 38.78 17.93
CA LYS A 26 -47.80 39.56 17.92
C LYS A 26 -48.17 41.06 18.03
N PRO A 27 -47.23 42.03 18.19
CA PRO A 27 -45.82 41.99 18.65
C PRO A 27 -45.54 43.06 19.75
N ASN A 28 -44.32 43.10 20.30
CA ASN A 28 -43.78 44.38 20.78
C ASN A 28 -42.27 44.50 20.52
N LYS A 29 -41.85 45.65 20.01
CA LYS A 29 -40.47 46.03 19.67
C LYS A 29 -39.85 46.79 20.84
N GLY A 30 -38.57 46.53 21.15
CA GLY A 30 -37.81 47.38 22.08
C GLY A 30 -36.36 46.96 22.30
N ALA A 31 -35.44 47.61 21.58
CA ALA A 31 -34.05 47.97 21.94
C ALA A 31 -32.96 46.90 22.22
N LYS A 32 -32.10 46.72 21.20
CA LYS A 32 -30.61 46.71 21.16
C LYS A 32 -29.79 46.10 22.32
N THR A 33 -29.03 45.03 22.01
CA THR A 33 -27.56 44.97 22.23
C THR A 33 -26.87 43.84 21.45
N VAL A 34 -25.92 44.24 20.59
CA VAL A 34 -24.59 43.68 20.28
C VAL A 34 -24.37 42.14 20.23
N CYS A 35 -23.73 41.71 19.12
CA CYS A 35 -23.13 40.38 18.85
C CYS A 35 -24.07 39.21 18.50
N ALA A 36 -24.50 39.17 17.24
CA ALA A 36 -24.99 37.94 16.60
C ALA A 36 -24.36 37.79 15.19
N HIS A 37 -23.20 37.13 15.13
CA HIS A 37 -22.75 36.43 13.93
C HIS A 37 -22.62 34.96 14.31
N ALA A 38 -23.75 34.28 14.34
CA ALA A 38 -23.84 32.84 14.54
C ALA A 38 -24.76 32.24 13.47
N LYS A 39 -24.22 31.23 12.78
CA LYS A 39 -24.90 30.20 11.98
C LYS A 39 -25.61 30.65 10.71
N ALA A 40 -24.82 30.83 9.65
CA ALA A 40 -25.20 30.28 8.35
C ALA A 40 -24.57 28.90 8.24
N SER A 41 -25.21 27.89 8.82
CA SER A 41 -24.88 26.48 8.58
C SER A 41 -25.36 26.13 7.18
N LEU A 42 -24.43 25.97 6.23
CA LEU A 42 -24.70 25.13 5.06
C LEU A 42 -25.03 23.74 5.58
N GLU A 43 -26.16 23.19 5.16
CA GLU A 43 -26.53 21.79 5.38
C GLU A 43 -25.55 20.89 4.61
N THR A 44 -24.36 20.66 5.18
CA THR A 44 -23.68 19.40 4.98
C THR A 44 -24.44 18.39 5.84
N SER A 45 -25.10 17.42 5.21
CA SER A 45 -25.73 16.32 5.94
C SER A 45 -24.73 15.78 6.97
N PRO A 46 -25.05 15.76 8.27
CA PRO A 46 -24.10 15.31 9.28
C PRO A 46 -23.72 13.86 8.96
N VAL A 47 -22.42 13.58 8.93
CA VAL A 47 -21.95 12.18 8.90
C VAL A 47 -22.63 11.49 10.08
N PRO A 48 -23.40 10.41 9.87
CA PRO A 48 -24.10 9.75 10.96
C PRO A 48 -23.08 9.33 12.02
N SER A 49 -23.21 9.85 13.24
CA SER A 49 -22.37 9.43 14.35
C SER A 49 -22.52 7.93 14.56
N CYS A 50 -21.41 7.23 14.82
CA CYS A 50 -21.43 5.81 15.09
C CYS A 50 -22.44 5.51 16.22
N PRO A 51 -23.38 4.56 16.05
CA PRO A 51 -24.34 4.21 17.11
C PRO A 51 -23.65 3.54 18.30
N PHE A 52 -22.45 3.00 18.11
CA PHE A 52 -21.65 2.38 19.16
C PHE A 52 -20.76 3.43 19.83
N ARG A 53 -21.21 3.97 20.97
CA ARG A 53 -20.39 4.93 21.75
C ARG A 53 -19.07 4.32 22.25
N ALA A 54 -19.08 3.03 22.54
CA ALA A 54 -17.89 2.24 22.81
C ALA A 54 -18.05 0.86 22.15
N ALA A 55 -17.05 0.44 21.39
CA ALA A 55 -16.95 -0.89 20.82
C ALA A 55 -16.15 -1.78 21.77
N ILE A 56 -16.62 -3.01 22.00
CA ILE A 56 -15.86 -4.02 22.73
C ILE A 56 -15.08 -4.84 21.72
N LEU A 57 -13.75 -4.81 21.83
CA LEU A 57 -12.82 -5.54 20.96
C LEU A 57 -12.19 -6.66 21.77
N ASN A 58 -12.31 -7.89 21.30
CA ASN A 58 -11.83 -9.07 21.99
C ASN A 58 -10.49 -9.53 21.42
N SER A 59 -9.64 -10.05 22.30
CA SER A 59 -8.44 -10.79 21.96
C SER A 59 -8.69 -12.26 22.24
N PHE A 60 -8.88 -13.04 21.19
CA PHE A 60 -9.04 -14.50 21.30
C PHE A 60 -7.73 -15.22 21.59
N SER A 61 -6.59 -14.53 21.47
CA SER A 61 -5.26 -15.07 21.79
C SER A 61 -5.02 -15.18 23.30
N ASP A 62 -5.65 -14.34 24.12
CA ASP A 62 -5.41 -14.26 25.57
C ASP A 62 -6.68 -13.99 26.42
N GLY A 63 -7.85 -13.95 25.81
CA GLY A 63 -9.15 -13.80 26.48
C GLY A 63 -9.47 -12.39 26.98
N ARG A 64 -8.65 -11.38 26.66
CA ARG A 64 -8.88 -10.00 27.11
C ARG A 64 -9.88 -9.27 26.21
N SER A 65 -10.57 -8.28 26.79
CA SER A 65 -11.46 -7.37 26.06
C SER A 65 -11.07 -5.92 26.30
N PHE A 66 -11.15 -5.11 25.24
CA PHE A 66 -10.82 -3.69 25.25
C PHE A 66 -12.06 -2.87 24.90
N SER A 67 -12.31 -1.80 25.64
CA SER A 67 -13.36 -0.83 25.30
C SER A 67 -12.75 0.31 24.49
N GLU A 68 -13.11 0.39 23.21
CA GLU A 68 -12.65 1.41 22.28
C GLU A 68 -13.73 2.47 22.10
N ASN A 69 -13.43 3.74 22.40
CA ASN A 69 -14.30 4.88 22.10
C ASN A 69 -13.65 5.97 21.23
N PHE A 70 -12.36 5.86 20.92
CA PHE A 70 -11.60 6.86 20.17
C PHE A 70 -12.04 6.96 18.69
N HIS A 71 -12.60 5.89 18.12
CA HIS A 71 -13.15 5.89 16.76
C HIS A 71 -14.22 6.98 16.53
N ASN A 72 -14.90 7.45 17.57
CA ASN A 72 -15.90 8.53 17.48
C ASN A 72 -15.29 9.88 17.04
N LYS A 73 -13.97 10.05 17.12
CA LYS A 73 -13.27 11.23 16.59
C LYS A 73 -12.98 11.15 15.09
N SER A 74 -13.28 10.03 14.43
CA SER A 74 -13.02 9.83 13.00
C SER A 74 -14.05 10.57 12.15
N ALA A 75 -13.61 11.60 11.43
CA ALA A 75 -14.45 12.34 10.49
C ALA A 75 -14.51 11.69 9.08
N LYS A 76 -13.61 10.76 8.76
CA LYS A 76 -13.47 10.17 7.42
C LYS A 76 -13.52 8.65 7.46
N GLY A 77 -14.41 8.06 6.66
CA GLY A 77 -14.50 6.60 6.50
C GLY A 77 -13.45 6.06 5.51
N LEU A 78 -13.09 4.79 5.68
CA LEU A 78 -12.15 4.05 4.79
C LEU A 78 -12.75 3.66 3.43
N GLY A 79 -13.96 4.13 3.12
CA GLY A 79 -14.70 3.82 1.89
C GLY A 79 -15.54 2.54 1.94
N CYS A 80 -15.57 1.84 3.08
CA CYS A 80 -16.57 0.80 3.37
C CYS A 80 -17.98 1.42 3.42
N THR A 81 -18.99 0.64 3.07
CA THR A 81 -20.41 1.01 3.20
C THR A 81 -21.13 -0.01 4.09
N LYS A 82 -22.40 0.25 4.43
CA LYS A 82 -23.23 -0.69 5.21
C LYS A 82 -23.37 -2.08 4.57
N THR A 83 -23.16 -2.18 3.25
CA THR A 83 -23.35 -3.42 2.47
C THR A 83 -22.04 -3.99 1.91
N HIS A 84 -20.95 -3.22 1.93
CA HIS A 84 -19.68 -3.63 1.30
C HIS A 84 -18.48 -3.25 2.17
N CYS A 85 -17.68 -4.24 2.54
CA CYS A 85 -16.37 -4.04 3.16
C CYS A 85 -15.29 -3.87 2.09
N LYS A 86 -14.48 -2.82 2.20
CA LYS A 86 -13.29 -2.57 1.36
C LYS A 86 -11.98 -2.74 2.13
N GLY A 87 -12.00 -3.44 3.27
CA GLY A 87 -10.85 -3.58 4.17
C GLY A 87 -9.62 -4.22 3.53
N SER A 88 -9.79 -5.05 2.50
CA SER A 88 -8.69 -5.69 1.77
C SER A 88 -8.13 -4.86 0.59
N ILE A 89 -8.68 -3.68 0.32
CA ILE A 89 -8.21 -2.82 -0.78
C ILE A 89 -6.93 -2.09 -0.38
N LEU A 90 -5.82 -2.37 -1.08
CA LEU A 90 -4.50 -1.83 -0.75
C LEU A 90 -4.40 -0.30 -0.84
N LYS A 91 -4.99 0.32 -1.86
CA LYS A 91 -4.98 1.78 -2.03
C LYS A 91 -6.39 2.25 -2.35
N ASN A 92 -7.01 2.96 -1.41
CA ASN A 92 -8.31 3.56 -1.60
C ASN A 92 -8.19 5.08 -1.46
N ASN A 93 -8.92 5.84 -2.28
CA ASN A 93 -9.03 7.30 -2.17
C ASN A 93 -7.69 8.07 -2.17
N CYS A 94 -6.75 7.73 -3.07
CA CYS A 94 -5.51 8.49 -3.21
C CYS A 94 -5.78 9.98 -3.49
N VAL A 95 -5.08 10.86 -2.78
CA VAL A 95 -5.13 12.31 -3.04
C VAL A 95 -4.54 12.59 -4.41
N LYS A 96 -5.31 13.29 -5.26
CA LYS A 96 -4.87 13.63 -6.62
C LYS A 96 -3.78 14.69 -6.61
N ILE A 97 -3.00 14.73 -7.68
CA ILE A 97 -2.02 15.81 -7.91
C ILE A 97 -2.76 17.16 -7.89
N ASN A 98 -2.21 18.15 -7.18
CA ASN A 98 -2.78 19.49 -7.00
C ASN A 98 -4.17 19.57 -6.34
N GLN A 99 -4.73 18.47 -5.82
CA GLN A 99 -5.99 18.50 -5.06
C GLN A 99 -5.85 19.39 -3.82
N GLN A 100 -6.74 20.37 -3.70
CA GLN A 100 -6.86 21.24 -2.53
C GLN A 100 -7.96 20.71 -1.61
N LYS A 101 -7.89 21.09 -0.33
CA LYS A 101 -9.02 20.93 0.61
C LYS A 101 -10.04 22.03 0.37
N GLU A 102 -11.30 21.74 0.71
CA GLU A 102 -12.30 22.80 0.73
C GLU A 102 -11.96 23.84 1.81
N PRO A 103 -12.07 25.16 1.54
CA PRO A 103 -11.56 26.18 2.45
C PRO A 103 -12.15 26.13 3.87
N ASN A 104 -13.43 25.76 4.01
CA ASN A 104 -14.07 25.64 5.33
C ASN A 104 -13.61 24.37 6.07
N GLU A 105 -13.51 23.24 5.37
CA GLU A 105 -12.95 21.99 5.93
C GLU A 105 -11.52 22.21 6.42
N ALA A 106 -10.67 22.87 5.63
CA ALA A 106 -9.30 23.17 6.01
C ALA A 106 -9.21 24.04 7.28
N ARG A 107 -10.10 25.03 7.43
CA ARG A 107 -10.14 25.89 8.62
C ARG A 107 -10.58 25.12 9.86
N GLU A 108 -11.63 24.31 9.75
CA GLU A 108 -12.16 23.50 10.85
C GLU A 108 -11.10 22.50 11.32
N GLU A 109 -10.45 21.79 10.39
CA GLU A 109 -9.35 20.87 10.69
C GLU A 109 -8.15 21.58 11.34
N ASN A 110 -7.85 22.81 10.94
CA ASN A 110 -6.78 23.57 11.55
C ASN A 110 -7.09 23.96 12.99
N VAL A 111 -8.31 24.43 13.25
CA VAL A 111 -8.77 24.75 14.62
C VAL A 111 -8.74 23.50 15.49
N GLU A 112 -9.20 22.36 14.99
CA GLU A 112 -9.13 21.09 15.71
C GLU A 112 -7.70 20.69 16.01
N PHE A 113 -6.81 20.75 15.00
CA PHE A 113 -5.39 20.44 15.15
C PHE A 113 -4.69 21.32 16.19
N LEU A 114 -4.91 22.64 16.14
CA LEU A 114 -4.30 23.56 17.11
C LEU A 114 -4.81 23.28 18.52
N ASN A 115 -6.11 23.00 18.69
CA ASN A 115 -6.63 22.58 19.99
C ASN A 115 -5.98 21.27 20.48
N GLN A 116 -5.80 20.27 19.61
CA GLN A 116 -5.09 19.03 19.96
C GLN A 116 -3.63 19.30 20.36
N TYR A 117 -2.92 20.15 19.62
CA TYR A 117 -1.54 20.53 19.92
C TYR A 117 -1.45 21.22 21.30
N PHE A 118 -2.24 22.27 21.53
CA PHE A 118 -2.23 23.01 22.79
C PHE A 118 -2.69 22.15 23.98
N GLU A 119 -3.60 21.21 23.77
CA GLU A 119 -3.98 20.21 24.77
C GLU A 119 -2.80 19.30 25.13
N SER A 120 -2.03 18.84 24.14
CA SER A 120 -0.88 17.95 24.37
C SER A 120 0.24 18.57 25.21
N ILE A 121 0.33 19.90 25.22
CA ILE A 121 1.31 20.66 26.00
C ILE A 121 0.69 21.36 27.22
N ASN A 122 -0.52 20.96 27.64
CA ASN A 122 -1.25 21.51 28.78
C ASN A 122 -1.48 23.04 28.72
N LYS A 123 -1.66 23.58 27.52
CA LYS A 123 -1.91 25.01 27.24
C LYS A 123 -3.22 25.27 26.49
N LYS A 124 -4.16 24.32 26.48
CA LYS A 124 -5.49 24.53 25.91
C LYS A 124 -6.19 25.70 26.63
N ASN A 125 -6.88 26.56 25.87
CA ASN A 125 -7.53 27.78 26.38
C ASN A 125 -6.58 28.81 27.03
N SER A 126 -5.27 28.72 26.80
CA SER A 126 -4.32 29.78 27.19
C SER A 126 -4.41 31.00 26.25
N PRO A 127 -3.90 32.17 26.67
CA PRO A 127 -3.76 33.32 25.77
C PRO A 127 -2.99 33.00 24.49
N ASP A 128 -1.90 32.22 24.59
CA ASP A 128 -1.12 31.74 23.44
C ASP A 128 -2.00 30.94 22.45
N CYS A 129 -2.85 30.05 22.97
CA CYS A 129 -3.78 29.25 22.17
C CYS A 129 -4.77 30.15 21.42
N PHE A 130 -5.43 31.09 22.12
CA PHE A 130 -6.37 32.01 21.48
C PHE A 130 -5.71 32.92 20.44
N GLN A 131 -4.50 33.41 20.73
CA GLN A 131 -3.72 34.20 19.79
C GLN A 131 -3.36 33.38 18.54
N ARG A 132 -2.93 32.12 18.72
CA ARG A 132 -2.58 31.24 17.60
C ARG A 132 -3.79 30.86 16.74
N LEU A 133 -4.95 30.60 17.35
CA LEU A 133 -6.21 30.39 16.64
C LEU A 133 -6.63 31.63 15.82
N LYS A 134 -6.49 32.83 16.38
CA LYS A 134 -6.74 34.08 15.65
C LYS A 134 -5.78 34.29 14.48
N GLN A 135 -4.50 33.97 14.67
CA GLN A 135 -3.51 34.00 13.58
C GLN A 135 -3.89 33.04 12.45
N SER A 136 -4.36 31.84 12.80
CA SER A 136 -4.86 30.86 11.83
C SER A 136 -6.03 31.41 11.03
N GLU A 137 -7.04 31.96 11.70
CA GLU A 137 -8.19 32.56 11.02
C GLU A 137 -7.78 33.66 10.03
N ILE A 138 -6.86 34.54 10.45
CA ILE A 138 -6.32 35.60 9.58
C ILE A 138 -5.54 35.01 8.41
N GLY A 139 -4.71 33.98 8.63
CA GLY A 139 -3.95 33.27 7.61
C GLY A 139 -4.84 32.71 6.51
N PHE A 140 -5.84 31.92 6.90
CA PHE A 140 -6.79 31.33 5.96
C PHE A 140 -7.69 32.37 5.27
N LYS A 141 -7.97 33.51 5.89
CA LYS A 141 -8.69 34.62 5.23
C LYS A 141 -7.84 35.33 4.18
N LYS A 142 -6.55 35.55 4.47
CA LYS A 142 -5.65 36.32 3.58
C LYS A 142 -5.00 35.48 2.48
N LYS A 143 -4.55 34.27 2.81
CA LYS A 143 -3.72 33.42 1.93
C LYS A 143 -4.40 32.10 1.53
N GLY A 144 -5.58 31.80 2.08
CA GLY A 144 -6.21 30.49 1.90
C GLY A 144 -5.48 29.32 2.56
N SER A 145 -4.44 29.60 3.36
CA SER A 145 -3.60 28.61 4.05
C SER A 145 -3.05 29.18 5.36
N PHE A 146 -2.44 28.31 6.16
CA PHE A 146 -1.77 28.66 7.41
C PHE A 146 -0.41 27.96 7.48
N ASP A 147 0.56 28.59 8.13
CA ASP A 147 1.91 28.06 8.28
C ASP A 147 2.08 27.53 9.71
N LEU A 148 2.34 26.23 9.84
CA LEU A 148 2.62 25.61 11.14
C LEU A 148 3.97 26.08 11.70
N GLY A 149 4.06 26.23 13.02
CA GLY A 149 5.34 26.37 13.73
C GLY A 149 6.16 25.09 13.66
N PHE A 150 7.43 25.14 14.09
CA PHE A 150 8.28 23.96 14.11
C PHE A 150 7.74 22.88 15.07
N GLU A 151 7.36 23.28 16.28
CA GLU A 151 6.82 22.39 17.32
C GLU A 151 5.46 21.81 16.92
N GLU A 152 4.64 22.61 16.24
CA GLU A 152 3.35 22.16 15.68
C GLU A 152 3.60 21.12 14.59
N LEU A 153 4.58 21.34 13.70
CA LEU A 153 4.91 20.39 12.65
C LEU A 153 5.52 19.10 13.21
N GLU A 154 6.36 19.19 14.24
CA GLU A 154 6.90 18.01 14.93
C GLU A 154 5.78 17.20 15.60
N PHE A 155 4.85 17.87 16.28
CA PHE A 155 3.65 17.25 16.83
C PHE A 155 2.81 16.59 15.73
N ALA A 156 2.63 17.24 14.59
CA ALA A 156 1.90 16.69 13.45
C ALA A 156 2.53 15.39 12.94
N CYS A 157 3.86 15.38 12.75
CA CYS A 157 4.58 14.21 12.26
C CYS A 157 4.48 13.02 13.23
N ARG A 158 4.73 13.27 14.52
CA ARG A 158 4.65 12.24 15.59
C ARG A 158 3.23 11.67 15.69
N THR A 159 2.23 12.54 15.66
CA THR A 159 0.83 12.13 15.80
C THR A 159 0.33 11.40 14.55
N ALA A 160 0.75 11.81 13.34
CA ALA A 160 0.45 11.09 12.11
C ALA A 160 1.01 9.65 12.13
N TRP A 161 2.22 9.46 12.65
CA TRP A 161 2.77 8.12 12.85
C TRP A 161 1.97 7.33 13.89
N ARG A 162 1.63 7.93 15.04
CA ARG A 162 0.78 7.33 16.08
C ARG A 162 -0.59 6.88 15.53
N ASN A 163 -1.12 7.61 14.56
CA ASN A 163 -2.41 7.33 13.92
C ASN A 163 -2.31 6.36 12.73
N ALA A 164 -1.12 6.02 12.23
CA ALA A 164 -0.93 5.21 11.03
C ALA A 164 -1.39 3.74 11.24
N ALA A 165 -2.64 3.44 10.87
CA ALA A 165 -3.31 2.17 11.14
C ALA A 165 -2.59 0.93 10.59
N ARG A 166 -1.71 1.11 9.58
CA ARG A 166 -0.95 0.04 8.92
C ARG A 166 0.46 -0.16 9.47
N CYS A 167 0.87 0.61 10.48
CA CYS A 167 2.21 0.55 11.04
C CYS A 167 2.23 -0.26 12.35
N ILE A 168 2.96 -1.38 12.34
CA ILE A 168 3.18 -2.23 13.52
C ILE A 168 4.18 -1.58 14.51
N GLY A 169 5.15 -0.80 14.03
CA GLY A 169 6.22 -0.20 14.83
C GLY A 169 5.83 1.04 15.67
N ARG A 170 4.53 1.27 15.89
CA ARG A 170 4.00 2.51 16.48
C ARG A 170 4.37 2.75 17.94
N ILE A 171 4.89 1.79 18.68
CA ILE A 171 5.39 2.04 20.05
C ILE A 171 6.46 3.14 20.10
N ASN A 172 7.15 3.38 18.99
CA ASN A 172 8.21 4.39 18.85
C ASN A 172 7.72 5.76 18.36
N TRP A 173 6.41 5.98 18.22
CA TRP A 173 5.83 7.16 17.56
C TRP A 173 6.34 8.52 18.05
N SER A 174 6.74 8.61 19.31
CA SER A 174 7.26 9.85 19.93
C SER A 174 8.74 10.13 19.63
N LYS A 175 9.48 9.16 19.09
CA LYS A 175 10.94 9.19 18.85
C LYS A 175 11.28 9.33 17.36
N ILE A 176 10.65 10.28 16.67
CA ILE A 176 11.00 10.62 15.29
C ILE A 176 11.65 12.01 15.23
N LYS A 177 12.80 12.11 14.57
CA LYS A 177 13.48 13.38 14.35
C LYS A 177 12.87 14.10 13.14
N LEU A 178 12.42 15.34 13.34
CA LEU A 178 12.02 16.21 12.25
C LEU A 178 13.23 16.95 11.65
N PHE A 179 13.35 16.90 10.33
CA PHE A 179 14.15 17.79 9.50
C PHE A 179 13.20 18.74 8.74
N ASP A 180 13.27 20.04 9.05
CA ASP A 180 12.40 21.04 8.44
C ASP A 180 12.99 21.56 7.12
N GLY A 181 12.54 20.96 6.01
CA GLY A 181 12.92 21.33 4.64
C GLY A 181 11.92 22.27 3.97
N ARG A 182 11.02 22.93 4.71
CA ARG A 182 9.97 23.80 4.11
C ARG A 182 10.53 25.03 3.41
N HIS A 183 11.75 25.42 3.77
CA HIS A 183 12.48 26.52 3.16
C HIS A 183 13.15 26.15 1.83
N CYS A 184 13.28 24.86 1.50
CA CYS A 184 13.92 24.44 0.25
C CYS A 184 13.11 24.91 -0.96
N THR A 185 13.81 25.46 -1.94
CA THR A 185 13.22 25.98 -3.19
C THR A 185 13.75 25.25 -4.42
N THR A 186 14.93 24.62 -4.33
CA THR A 186 15.57 23.89 -5.43
C THR A 186 15.65 22.39 -5.15
N THR A 187 15.72 21.59 -6.21
CA THR A 187 15.97 20.14 -6.14
C THR A 187 17.32 19.81 -5.50
N LYS A 188 18.34 20.67 -5.66
CA LYS A 188 19.66 20.54 -5.03
C LYS A 188 19.58 20.68 -3.50
N GLU A 189 18.84 21.66 -3.00
CA GLU A 189 18.60 21.83 -1.56
C GLU A 189 17.81 20.63 -1.01
N MET A 190 16.79 20.17 -1.75
CA MET A 190 16.06 18.95 -1.38
C MET A 190 16.98 17.74 -1.28
N PHE A 191 17.85 17.55 -2.26
CA PHE A 191 18.81 16.46 -2.29
C PHE A 191 19.76 16.51 -1.10
N GLY A 192 20.27 17.71 -0.74
CA GLY A 192 21.07 17.92 0.46
C GLY A 192 20.34 17.48 1.74
N MET A 193 19.09 17.92 1.91
CA MET A 193 18.26 17.53 3.05
C MET A 193 17.97 16.02 3.09
N ILE A 194 17.83 15.37 1.94
CA ILE A 194 17.66 13.91 1.85
C ILE A 194 18.96 13.19 2.23
N CYS A 195 20.11 13.70 1.82
CA CYS A 195 21.41 13.15 2.22
C CYS A 195 21.62 13.26 3.73
N ASP A 196 21.27 14.40 4.33
CA ASP A 196 21.35 14.61 5.78
C ASP A 196 20.40 13.68 6.54
N HIS A 197 19.18 13.48 6.01
CA HIS A 197 18.24 12.50 6.51
C HIS A 197 18.83 11.09 6.50
N LEU A 198 19.37 10.62 5.35
CA LEU A 198 19.94 9.29 5.23
C LEU A 198 21.17 9.10 6.13
N ARG A 199 22.04 10.11 6.25
CA ARG A 199 23.20 10.07 7.15
C ARG A 199 22.75 9.93 8.60
N TYR A 200 21.76 10.72 9.02
CA TYR A 200 21.20 10.64 10.36
C TYR A 200 20.50 9.29 10.60
N ALA A 201 19.70 8.83 9.65
CA ALA A 201 18.94 7.59 9.75
C ALA A 201 19.83 6.36 9.81
N THR A 202 20.87 6.29 8.96
CA THR A 202 21.80 5.15 8.89
C THR A 202 22.65 4.99 10.15
N ASN A 203 23.23 6.09 10.66
CA ASN A 203 23.93 6.13 11.95
C ASN A 203 24.85 4.92 12.22
N GLY A 204 25.68 4.54 11.24
CA GLY A 204 26.61 3.41 11.36
C GLY A 204 25.95 2.03 11.56
N GLY A 205 24.67 1.87 11.20
CA GLY A 205 23.89 0.64 11.40
C GLY A 205 22.88 0.73 12.55
N ASN A 206 23.07 1.65 13.51
CA ASN A 206 22.12 1.88 14.60
C ASN A 206 20.97 2.80 14.14
N ILE A 207 20.03 2.23 13.40
CA ILE A 207 19.04 2.95 12.61
C ILE A 207 18.17 3.86 13.49
N ARG A 208 18.01 5.12 13.08
CA ARG A 208 17.17 6.12 13.76
C ARG A 208 16.00 6.54 12.88
N SER A 209 14.83 6.67 13.49
CA SER A 209 13.64 7.20 12.81
C SER A 209 13.77 8.70 12.56
N ALA A 210 13.55 9.10 11.31
CA ALA A 210 13.51 10.50 10.89
C ALA A 210 12.38 10.76 9.90
N ILE A 211 12.00 12.02 9.77
CA ILE A 211 11.10 12.55 8.75
C ILE A 211 11.64 13.89 8.27
N THR A 212 11.72 14.07 6.96
CA THR A 212 11.99 15.37 6.35
C THR A 212 10.70 15.92 5.78
N VAL A 213 10.30 17.12 6.19
CA VAL A 213 9.08 17.75 5.65
C VAL A 213 9.47 18.89 4.73
N PHE A 214 9.12 18.75 3.45
CA PHE A 214 9.25 19.84 2.49
C PHE A 214 8.01 20.74 2.49
N ARG A 215 8.08 21.82 1.71
CA ARG A 215 7.06 22.85 1.63
C ARG A 215 5.65 22.27 1.44
N GLN A 216 4.69 22.84 2.15
CA GLN A 216 3.28 22.49 1.99
C GLN A 216 2.72 22.83 0.60
N ARG A 217 1.67 22.11 0.21
CA ARG A 217 0.86 22.41 -0.97
C ARG A 217 0.13 23.73 -0.76
N VAL A 218 0.19 24.59 -1.77
CA VAL A 218 -0.59 25.82 -1.89
C VAL A 218 -1.16 25.91 -3.30
N LYS A 219 -2.21 26.70 -3.51
CA LYS A 219 -2.92 26.73 -4.80
C LYS A 219 -2.09 27.39 -5.90
N GLU A 220 -1.30 28.39 -5.53
CA GLU A 220 -0.58 29.28 -6.43
C GLU A 220 0.74 28.70 -6.92
N ARG A 221 1.21 27.60 -6.31
CA ARG A 221 2.53 27.04 -6.55
C ARG A 221 2.45 25.51 -6.69
N PRO A 222 3.01 24.93 -7.76
CA PRO A 222 3.03 23.48 -7.92
C PRO A 222 3.71 22.75 -6.74
N ASP A 223 3.37 21.48 -6.63
CA ASP A 223 3.89 20.57 -5.62
C ASP A 223 5.40 20.36 -5.71
N VAL A 224 6.04 20.23 -4.54
CA VAL A 224 7.38 19.65 -4.39
C VAL A 224 7.25 18.13 -4.36
N ARG A 225 8.02 17.34 -5.11
CA ARG A 225 7.85 15.87 -5.18
C ARG A 225 9.18 15.11 -5.21
N ILE A 226 9.19 13.98 -4.52
CA ILE A 226 10.09 12.84 -4.80
C ILE A 226 9.26 11.83 -5.59
N TRP A 227 9.72 11.43 -6.78
CA TRP A 227 8.97 10.48 -7.61
C TRP A 227 9.22 9.02 -7.19
N ASN A 228 10.31 8.77 -6.48
CA ASN A 228 10.60 7.46 -5.91
C ASN A 228 9.56 7.07 -4.85
N SER A 229 9.22 5.79 -4.75
CA SER A 229 8.35 5.28 -3.69
C SER A 229 9.03 5.19 -2.32
N GLN A 230 10.33 4.93 -2.34
CA GLN A 230 11.21 5.00 -1.18
C GLN A 230 12.50 5.73 -1.58
N LEU A 231 13.23 6.31 -0.62
CA LEU A 231 14.49 6.99 -0.91
C LEU A 231 15.54 6.03 -1.48
N ILE A 232 15.62 4.81 -0.94
CA ILE A 232 16.50 3.76 -1.43
C ILE A 232 15.61 2.63 -1.97
N CYS A 233 15.84 2.25 -3.22
CA CYS A 233 15.23 1.11 -3.89
C CYS A 233 16.25 0.56 -4.90
N TYR A 234 16.18 -0.75 -5.17
CA TYR A 234 16.92 -1.33 -6.29
C TYR A 234 16.16 -1.17 -7.61
N ALA A 235 16.90 -1.03 -8.70
CA ALA A 235 16.35 -0.96 -10.04
C ALA A 235 15.84 -2.32 -10.50
N GLY A 236 14.99 -2.29 -11.52
CA GLY A 236 14.47 -3.47 -12.21
C GLY A 236 14.60 -3.32 -13.70
N TYR A 237 15.08 -4.36 -14.38
CA TYR A 237 15.31 -4.37 -15.81
C TYR A 237 14.57 -5.53 -16.45
N GLU A 238 13.88 -5.24 -17.54
CA GLU A 238 13.34 -6.25 -18.44
C GLU A 238 14.42 -6.52 -19.52
N ILE A 239 14.90 -7.75 -19.59
CA ILE A 239 15.91 -8.20 -20.57
C ILE A 239 15.21 -8.85 -21.75
N SER A 240 14.20 -9.67 -21.48
CA SER A 240 13.28 -10.25 -22.46
C SER A 240 11.91 -10.49 -21.82
N GLU A 241 10.93 -10.97 -22.58
CA GLU A 241 9.56 -11.22 -22.09
C GLU A 241 9.48 -12.06 -20.80
N ASN A 242 10.45 -12.95 -20.58
CA ASN A 242 10.48 -13.87 -19.43
C ASN A 242 11.70 -13.67 -18.52
N GLU A 243 12.55 -12.69 -18.81
CA GLU A 243 13.81 -12.50 -18.10
C GLU A 243 13.92 -11.08 -17.57
N THR A 244 14.12 -10.99 -16.26
CA THR A 244 14.27 -9.71 -15.56
C THR A 244 15.48 -9.75 -14.64
N ILE A 245 16.16 -8.61 -14.50
CA ILE A 245 17.24 -8.41 -13.53
C ILE A 245 16.76 -7.41 -12.47
N GLY A 246 17.04 -7.70 -11.20
CA GLY A 246 16.70 -6.83 -10.06
C GLY A 246 15.22 -6.85 -9.69
N ASP A 247 14.72 -5.73 -9.17
CA ASP A 247 13.38 -5.65 -8.59
C ASP A 247 12.30 -5.44 -9.67
N LYS A 248 11.52 -6.49 -9.96
CA LYS A 248 10.44 -6.44 -10.96
C LYS A 248 9.43 -5.31 -10.70
N ALA A 249 9.17 -4.95 -9.43
CA ALA A 249 8.24 -3.86 -9.11
C ALA A 249 8.76 -2.48 -9.54
N GLN A 250 10.08 -2.34 -9.76
CA GLN A 250 10.72 -1.08 -10.11
C GLN A 250 11.00 -0.93 -11.61
N ILE A 251 10.64 -1.90 -12.46
CA ILE A 251 10.89 -1.86 -13.91
C ILE A 251 10.33 -0.58 -14.54
N ALA A 252 9.07 -0.24 -14.24
CA ALA A 252 8.43 0.94 -14.82
C ALA A 252 9.14 2.24 -14.43
N PHE A 253 9.58 2.35 -13.17
CA PHE A 253 10.27 3.54 -12.67
C PHE A 253 11.74 3.60 -13.13
N THR A 254 12.38 2.44 -13.27
CA THR A 254 13.73 2.32 -13.84
C THR A 254 13.76 2.84 -15.28
N LYS A 255 12.77 2.47 -16.11
CA LYS A 255 12.61 3.01 -17.48
C LYS A 255 12.44 4.54 -17.48
N ILE A 256 11.77 5.11 -16.46
CA ILE A 256 11.66 6.57 -16.30
C ILE A 256 13.03 7.18 -16.00
N CYS A 257 13.81 6.57 -15.10
CA CYS A 257 15.16 7.05 -14.76
C CYS A 257 16.09 7.01 -15.99
N GLU A 258 16.10 5.91 -16.74
CA GLU A 258 16.88 5.79 -17.98
C GLU A 258 16.45 6.84 -19.03
N ALA A 259 15.14 7.07 -19.18
CA ALA A 259 14.61 8.09 -20.09
C ALA A 259 14.97 9.54 -19.69
N LEU A 260 15.22 9.79 -18.39
CA LEU A 260 15.70 11.07 -17.87
C LEU A 260 17.23 11.21 -17.98
N GLY A 261 17.94 10.17 -18.47
CA GLY A 261 19.37 10.20 -18.73
C GLY A 261 20.23 9.43 -17.72
N TRP A 262 19.63 8.70 -16.78
CA TRP A 262 20.38 7.82 -15.89
C TRP A 262 21.02 6.67 -16.66
N LYS A 263 22.29 6.38 -16.38
CA LYS A 263 23.05 5.30 -17.05
C LYS A 263 23.11 4.08 -16.14
N SER A 264 22.25 3.11 -16.40
CA SER A 264 22.21 1.86 -15.65
C SER A 264 23.42 0.97 -15.93
N LYS A 265 23.90 0.29 -14.89
CA LYS A 265 24.88 -0.82 -14.94
C LYS A 265 24.19 -2.16 -15.18
N ARG A 266 22.86 -2.20 -15.04
CA ARG A 266 21.99 -3.37 -15.21
C ARG A 266 22.38 -4.53 -14.30
N THR A 267 22.69 -4.21 -13.04
CA THR A 267 23.00 -5.22 -12.02
C THR A 267 21.78 -5.53 -11.16
N GLU A 268 21.78 -6.69 -10.52
CA GLU A 268 20.63 -7.17 -9.74
C GLU A 268 20.28 -6.26 -8.54
N PHE A 269 21.29 -5.69 -7.89
CA PHE A 269 21.11 -4.84 -6.73
C PHE A 269 21.73 -3.45 -7.00
N GLU A 270 21.19 -2.80 -8.03
CA GLU A 270 21.60 -1.46 -8.43
C GLU A 270 20.70 -0.41 -7.79
N VAL A 271 21.26 0.51 -7.00
CA VAL A 271 20.48 1.56 -6.33
C VAL A 271 19.99 2.57 -7.36
N LEU A 272 18.67 2.81 -7.36
CA LEU A 272 18.07 3.83 -8.22
C LEU A 272 18.49 5.26 -7.80
N PRO A 273 18.63 6.18 -8.77
CA PRO A 273 18.78 7.60 -8.45
C PRO A 273 17.47 8.17 -7.87
N LEU A 274 17.58 9.28 -7.16
CA LEU A 274 16.44 10.09 -6.76
C LEU A 274 15.97 10.94 -7.94
N VAL A 275 14.67 10.95 -8.17
CA VAL A 275 14.00 11.82 -9.15
C VAL A 275 13.24 12.88 -8.38
N LEU A 276 13.78 14.10 -8.37
CA LEU A 276 13.29 15.22 -7.56
C LEU A 276 12.66 16.28 -8.43
N GLN A 277 11.58 16.90 -7.95
CA GLN A 277 10.87 17.95 -8.67
C GLN A 277 10.41 19.04 -7.72
N THR A 278 10.57 20.29 -8.12
CA THR A 278 10.05 21.47 -7.43
C THR A 278 9.35 22.40 -8.42
N ASP A 279 8.33 23.11 -7.97
CA ASP A 279 7.71 24.25 -8.67
C ASP A 279 7.34 24.05 -10.14
N GLY A 280 6.91 22.84 -10.51
CA GLY A 280 6.51 22.52 -11.87
C GLY A 280 7.67 22.46 -12.88
N GLN A 281 8.91 22.57 -12.39
CA GLN A 281 10.11 22.35 -13.20
C GLN A 281 10.18 20.90 -13.67
N LYS A 282 11.03 20.63 -14.65
CA LYS A 282 11.33 19.25 -15.06
C LYS A 282 11.94 18.50 -13.89
N PRO A 283 11.64 17.19 -13.72
CA PRO A 283 12.30 16.40 -12.71
C PRO A 283 13.80 16.29 -13.00
N GLU A 284 14.61 16.32 -11.94
CA GLU A 284 16.06 16.19 -11.98
C GLU A 284 16.51 14.90 -11.29
N LEU A 285 17.57 14.27 -11.80
CA LEU A 285 18.16 13.04 -11.29
C LEU A 285 19.32 13.34 -10.36
N PHE A 286 19.37 12.64 -9.23
CA PHE A 286 20.48 12.68 -8.28
C PHE A 286 20.88 11.26 -7.86
N GLU A 287 22.12 10.86 -8.12
CA GLU A 287 22.64 9.61 -7.57
C GLU A 287 22.96 9.79 -6.08
N ILE A 288 22.48 8.86 -5.25
CA ILE A 288 22.76 8.88 -3.82
C ILE A 288 24.23 8.48 -3.62
N PRO A 289 25.03 9.24 -2.85
CA PRO A 289 26.39 8.88 -2.53
C PRO A 289 26.45 7.47 -1.91
N ALA A 290 27.36 6.62 -2.41
CA ALA A 290 27.40 5.21 -2.05
C ALA A 290 27.64 4.99 -0.55
N ASP A 291 28.36 5.90 0.12
CA ASP A 291 28.62 5.90 1.56
C ASP A 291 27.37 6.15 2.41
N LEU A 292 26.30 6.72 1.83
CA LEU A 292 25.01 6.91 2.51
C LEU A 292 24.09 5.69 2.38
N VAL A 293 24.45 4.71 1.55
CA VAL A 293 23.62 3.52 1.27
C VAL A 293 24.25 2.28 1.88
N LEU A 294 24.07 2.13 3.20
CA LEU A 294 24.45 0.92 3.91
C LEU A 294 23.64 -0.28 3.40
N GLN A 295 24.34 -1.33 2.95
CA GLN A 295 23.76 -2.58 2.49
C GLN A 295 24.30 -3.74 3.33
N VAL A 296 23.44 -4.71 3.63
CA VAL A 296 23.76 -5.93 4.36
C VAL A 296 23.71 -7.10 3.39
N GLU A 297 24.83 -7.82 3.26
CA GLU A 297 24.87 -9.10 2.54
C GLU A 297 24.13 -10.17 3.33
N ILE A 298 23.26 -10.93 2.66
CA ILE A 298 22.44 -11.96 3.30
C ILE A 298 23.17 -13.30 3.24
N VAL A 299 23.59 -13.77 4.41
CA VAL A 299 24.23 -15.06 4.64
C VAL A 299 23.44 -15.89 5.64
N HIS A 300 23.63 -17.21 5.64
CA HIS A 300 22.92 -18.10 6.54
C HIS A 300 23.87 -18.70 7.59
N PRO A 301 23.48 -18.82 8.87
CA PRO A 301 24.33 -19.40 9.92
C PRO A 301 24.64 -20.89 9.71
N LYS A 302 23.69 -21.63 9.12
CA LYS A 302 23.79 -23.08 8.81
C LYS A 302 24.18 -23.41 7.36
N TYR A 303 23.57 -22.78 6.35
CA TYR A 303 23.78 -23.10 4.95
C TYR A 303 24.90 -22.24 4.37
N GLU A 304 26.14 -22.74 4.32
CA GLU A 304 27.28 -21.97 3.80
C GLU A 304 27.08 -21.51 2.35
N ALA A 305 26.47 -22.34 1.51
CA ALA A 305 26.17 -22.05 0.11
C ALA A 305 25.17 -20.89 -0.09
N PHE A 306 24.53 -20.39 0.97
CA PHE A 306 23.65 -19.22 0.89
C PHE A 306 24.40 -17.97 0.44
N LYS A 307 25.69 -17.84 0.79
CA LYS A 307 26.56 -16.73 0.35
C LYS A 307 26.70 -16.66 -1.17
N ASP A 308 26.59 -17.80 -1.85
CA ASP A 308 26.76 -17.90 -3.31
C ASP A 308 25.57 -17.30 -4.06
N LEU A 309 24.43 -17.11 -3.37
CA LEU A 309 23.28 -16.38 -3.89
C LEU A 309 23.56 -14.87 -4.03
N LYS A 310 24.56 -14.34 -3.31
CA LYS A 310 24.96 -12.91 -3.32
C LYS A 310 23.79 -11.95 -3.07
N LEU A 311 22.81 -12.39 -2.29
CA LEU A 311 21.68 -11.56 -1.90
C LEU A 311 22.16 -10.46 -0.98
N LYS A 312 21.61 -9.26 -1.12
CA LYS A 312 21.84 -8.15 -0.20
C LYS A 312 20.63 -7.24 -0.12
N TRP A 313 20.53 -6.48 0.97
CA TRP A 313 19.45 -5.51 1.15
C TRP A 313 19.95 -4.22 1.78
N TYR A 314 19.37 -3.09 1.41
CA TYR A 314 19.70 -1.79 2.02
C TYR A 314 19.13 -1.70 3.44
N ALA A 315 19.82 -1.00 4.34
CA ALA A 315 19.50 -1.02 5.77
C ALA A 315 18.32 -0.12 6.18
N VAL A 316 18.06 0.96 5.42
CA VAL A 316 17.08 1.99 5.79
C VAL A 316 15.80 1.92 4.93
N PRO A 317 14.64 1.51 5.49
CA PRO A 317 13.35 1.59 4.82
C PRO A 317 12.78 3.01 4.92
N ALA A 318 13.00 3.83 3.89
CA ALA A 318 12.56 5.23 3.89
C ALA A 318 11.45 5.49 2.86
N VAL A 319 10.18 5.51 3.28
CA VAL A 319 9.03 5.78 2.41
C VAL A 319 9.04 7.24 1.96
N SER A 320 8.84 7.49 0.66
CA SER A 320 8.79 8.84 0.07
C SER A 320 7.54 9.13 -0.77
N SER A 321 6.64 8.15 -0.94
CA SER A 321 5.41 8.27 -1.75
C SER A 321 4.15 8.74 -1.02
N LEU A 322 4.18 8.92 0.30
CA LEU A 322 3.01 9.37 1.07
C LEU A 322 3.00 10.89 1.23
N LEU A 323 1.84 11.45 1.57
CA LEU A 323 1.72 12.83 2.05
C LEU A 323 1.29 12.86 3.50
N LEU A 324 1.60 13.95 4.20
CA LEU A 324 1.09 14.24 5.54
C LEU A 324 -0.12 15.17 5.41
N ASP A 325 -1.27 14.75 5.93
CA ASP A 325 -2.47 15.56 6.12
C ASP A 325 -2.52 16.02 7.58
N ALA A 326 -2.27 17.31 7.81
CA ALA A 326 -2.19 17.88 9.15
C ALA A 326 -2.69 19.33 9.19
N GLY A 327 -3.59 19.63 10.14
CA GLY A 327 -4.06 21.00 10.39
C GLY A 327 -4.69 21.68 9.17
N GLY A 328 -5.46 20.93 8.37
CA GLY A 328 -6.07 21.46 7.14
C GLY A 328 -5.07 21.74 6.02
N ILE A 329 -3.87 21.18 6.09
CA ILE A 329 -2.77 21.41 5.15
C ILE A 329 -2.26 20.06 4.63
N TYR A 330 -1.97 19.99 3.32
CA TYR A 330 -1.26 18.86 2.74
C TYR A 330 0.23 19.17 2.61
N PHE A 331 1.08 18.32 3.19
CA PHE A 331 2.52 18.27 2.93
C PHE A 331 2.80 17.08 2.04
N ASN A 332 2.91 17.33 0.75
CA ASN A 332 2.90 16.30 -0.29
C ASN A 332 4.29 15.69 -0.57
N CYS A 333 5.32 16.07 0.19
CA CYS A 333 6.66 15.51 0.09
C CYS A 333 7.26 15.42 1.49
N VAL A 334 7.12 14.23 2.08
CA VAL A 334 7.48 13.95 3.48
C VAL A 334 8.21 12.61 3.61
N PRO A 335 9.42 12.44 3.07
CA PRO A 335 10.12 11.17 3.23
C PRO A 335 10.40 10.88 4.72
N PHE A 336 10.14 9.64 5.14
CA PHE A 336 10.36 9.20 6.51
C PHE A 336 10.84 7.76 6.59
N ASN A 337 11.56 7.41 7.65
CA ASN A 337 12.06 6.06 7.87
C ASN A 337 11.80 5.57 9.30
N GLY A 338 11.77 4.24 9.42
CA GLY A 338 12.03 3.50 10.65
C GLY A 338 13.19 2.54 10.42
N TRP A 339 13.09 1.36 11.00
CA TRP A 339 13.94 0.21 10.70
C TRP A 339 13.07 -0.96 10.22
N TYR A 340 13.70 -1.93 9.56
CA TYR A 340 13.01 -3.08 9.00
C TYR A 340 12.46 -4.01 10.08
N MET A 341 11.28 -4.57 9.81
CA MET A 341 10.90 -5.89 10.29
C MET A 341 11.39 -6.94 9.29
N ASN A 342 11.95 -8.05 9.76
CA ASN A 342 12.62 -9.05 8.93
C ASN A 342 11.79 -9.59 7.76
N THR A 343 10.48 -9.76 7.98
CA THR A 343 9.55 -10.31 7.00
C THR A 343 9.31 -9.38 5.80
N GLU A 344 9.60 -8.08 5.92
CA GLU A 344 9.55 -7.16 4.79
C GLU A 344 10.60 -7.51 3.74
N ILE A 345 11.84 -7.77 4.18
CA ILE A 345 12.94 -8.18 3.30
C ILE A 345 12.70 -9.59 2.76
N GLY A 346 12.23 -10.52 3.60
CA GLY A 346 11.89 -11.87 3.18
C GLY A 346 10.82 -11.89 2.09
N ARG A 347 9.77 -11.06 2.24
CA ARG A 347 8.74 -10.84 1.21
C ARG A 347 9.38 -10.29 -0.07
N ASP A 348 10.16 -9.22 0.05
CA ASP A 348 10.77 -8.53 -1.10
C ASP A 348 11.67 -9.48 -1.93
N LEU A 349 12.40 -10.36 -1.27
CA LEU A 349 13.28 -11.32 -1.93
C LEU A 349 12.51 -12.48 -2.61
N THR A 350 11.33 -12.85 -2.12
CA THR A 350 10.64 -14.09 -2.56
C THR A 350 9.38 -13.86 -3.39
N GLU A 351 8.78 -12.67 -3.36
CA GLU A 351 7.55 -12.41 -4.11
C GLU A 351 7.78 -12.54 -5.63
N PRO A 352 6.85 -13.18 -6.37
CA PRO A 352 6.98 -13.38 -7.82
C PRO A 352 7.12 -12.08 -8.62
N ASN A 353 6.48 -11.01 -8.15
CA ASN A 353 6.51 -9.67 -8.77
C ASN A 353 7.62 -8.76 -8.17
N ARG A 354 8.56 -9.35 -7.43
CA ARG A 354 9.75 -8.71 -6.86
C ARG A 354 11.00 -9.45 -7.33
N PHE A 355 11.83 -9.98 -6.44
CA PHE A 355 13.06 -10.70 -6.79
C PHE A 355 12.86 -12.20 -7.08
N ASP A 356 11.73 -12.78 -6.67
CA ASP A 356 11.32 -14.16 -7.03
C ASP A 356 12.39 -15.25 -6.71
N LYS A 357 13.08 -15.12 -5.57
CA LYS A 357 14.19 -16.02 -5.19
C LYS A 357 13.79 -17.33 -4.53
N LEU A 358 12.50 -17.56 -4.33
CA LEU A 358 11.99 -18.69 -3.54
C LEU A 358 12.55 -20.05 -4.01
N ARG A 359 12.51 -20.33 -5.33
CA ARG A 359 13.02 -21.59 -5.89
C ARG A 359 14.55 -21.69 -5.89
N VAL A 360 15.23 -20.57 -6.09
CA VAL A 360 16.71 -20.53 -6.10
C VAL A 360 17.25 -20.86 -4.70
N ILE A 361 16.61 -20.31 -3.67
CA ILE A 361 16.93 -20.62 -2.27
C ILE A 361 16.63 -22.09 -1.95
N ALA A 362 15.46 -22.62 -2.38
CA ALA A 362 15.11 -24.03 -2.19
C ALA A 362 16.17 -24.99 -2.75
N LYS A 363 16.73 -24.66 -3.92
CA LYS A 363 17.79 -25.44 -4.56
C LYS A 363 19.07 -25.44 -3.72
N VAL A 364 19.48 -24.29 -3.18
CA VAL A 364 20.65 -24.19 -2.28
C VAL A 364 20.43 -24.99 -1.00
N MET A 365 19.19 -25.07 -0.53
CA MET A 365 18.82 -25.86 0.65
C MET A 365 18.65 -27.35 0.36
N GLY A 366 18.65 -27.78 -0.91
CA GLY A 366 18.45 -29.18 -1.30
C GLY A 366 17.02 -29.69 -1.13
N LEU A 367 16.02 -28.81 -1.20
CA LEU A 367 14.61 -29.17 -0.98
C LEU A 367 13.94 -29.77 -2.22
N ASP A 368 13.01 -30.71 -2.01
CA ASP A 368 12.12 -31.20 -3.06
C ASP A 368 11.03 -30.17 -3.37
N THR A 369 11.15 -29.55 -4.56
CA THR A 369 10.20 -28.53 -5.06
C THR A 369 9.15 -29.08 -6.03
N SER A 370 9.08 -30.41 -6.18
CA SER A 370 8.17 -31.10 -7.11
C SER A 370 6.69 -31.02 -6.68
N THR A 371 6.44 -30.97 -5.38
CA THR A 371 5.09 -30.96 -4.79
C THR A 371 4.97 -29.88 -3.72
N ASN A 372 3.76 -29.34 -3.52
CA ASN A 372 3.50 -28.43 -2.40
C ASN A 372 3.35 -29.18 -1.06
N VAL A 373 3.14 -30.50 -1.08
CA VAL A 373 2.98 -31.31 0.14
C VAL A 373 4.28 -31.38 0.95
N SER A 374 5.44 -31.18 0.31
CA SER A 374 6.73 -31.10 1.02
C SER A 374 6.89 -29.81 1.83
N LEU A 375 5.99 -28.83 1.68
CA LEU A 375 6.07 -27.52 2.34
C LEU A 375 7.39 -26.78 2.10
N TRP A 376 8.07 -27.05 0.98
CA TRP A 376 9.36 -26.45 0.66
C TRP A 376 9.33 -24.91 0.63
N LYS A 377 8.18 -24.30 0.31
CA LYS A 377 8.02 -22.84 0.30
C LYS A 377 8.10 -22.29 1.71
N ASP A 378 7.39 -22.92 2.64
CA ASP A 378 7.34 -22.56 4.04
C ASP A 378 8.73 -22.71 4.68
N GLU A 379 9.43 -23.81 4.38
CA GLU A 379 10.80 -24.04 4.86
C GLU A 379 11.77 -22.97 4.35
N VAL A 380 11.72 -22.64 3.05
CA VAL A 380 12.52 -21.52 2.48
C VAL A 380 12.21 -20.21 3.17
N LEU A 381 10.92 -19.89 3.39
CA LEU A 381 10.53 -18.62 4.00
C LEU A 381 11.06 -18.52 5.43
N VAL A 382 11.02 -19.60 6.21
CA VAL A 382 11.57 -19.64 7.57
C VAL A 382 13.09 -19.45 7.56
N GLU A 383 13.82 -20.23 6.76
CA GLU A 383 15.30 -20.13 6.73
C GLU A 383 15.79 -18.80 6.14
N LEU A 384 15.11 -18.24 5.14
CA LEU A 384 15.43 -16.90 4.63
C LEU A 384 15.25 -15.82 5.71
N ASN A 385 14.17 -15.88 6.48
CA ASN A 385 13.95 -14.92 7.57
C ASN A 385 15.01 -15.05 8.68
N LYS A 386 15.50 -16.26 8.95
CA LYS A 386 16.66 -16.50 9.83
C LYS A 386 17.93 -15.90 9.25
N ALA A 387 18.20 -16.10 7.96
CA ALA A 387 19.36 -15.52 7.27
C ALA A 387 19.37 -13.99 7.35
N VAL A 388 18.21 -13.35 7.10
CA VAL A 388 18.06 -11.89 7.19
C VAL A 388 18.38 -11.39 8.60
N LEU A 389 17.75 -11.96 9.63
CA LEU A 389 18.00 -11.58 11.02
C LEU A 389 19.47 -11.79 11.41
N TYR A 390 20.03 -12.96 11.10
CA TYR A 390 21.43 -13.27 11.38
C TYR A 390 22.39 -12.28 10.72
N SER A 391 22.15 -11.95 9.45
CA SER A 391 23.02 -11.07 8.67
C SER A 391 23.01 -9.63 9.19
N PHE A 392 21.82 -9.10 9.48
CA PHE A 392 21.67 -7.76 10.05
C PHE A 392 22.31 -7.66 11.43
N ASN A 393 22.10 -8.65 12.30
CA ASN A 393 22.74 -8.71 13.62
C ASN A 393 24.27 -8.81 13.50
N LYS A 394 24.77 -9.68 12.61
CA LYS A 394 26.21 -9.83 12.34
C LYS A 394 26.85 -8.53 11.84
N ALA A 395 26.13 -7.76 11.03
CA ALA A 395 26.58 -6.47 10.51
C ALA A 395 26.40 -5.30 11.49
N GLY A 396 25.83 -5.53 12.69
CA GLY A 396 25.55 -4.47 13.66
C GLY A 396 24.43 -3.51 13.21
N VAL A 397 23.51 -3.97 12.36
CA VAL A 397 22.43 -3.16 11.79
C VAL A 397 21.10 -3.46 12.48
N THR A 398 20.39 -2.41 12.90
CA THR A 398 19.09 -2.53 13.58
C THR A 398 18.05 -3.20 12.68
N ILE A 399 17.46 -4.28 13.19
CA ILE A 399 16.31 -4.98 12.62
C ILE A 399 15.47 -5.54 13.77
N VAL A 400 14.18 -5.80 13.52
CA VAL A 400 13.31 -6.49 14.49
C VAL A 400 12.67 -7.72 13.85
N ASP A 401 12.54 -8.79 14.61
CA ASP A 401 11.75 -9.94 14.17
C ASP A 401 10.24 -9.68 14.34
N HIS A 402 9.42 -10.35 13.54
CA HIS A 402 7.98 -10.15 13.54
C HIS A 402 7.26 -10.60 14.82
N HIS A 403 7.84 -11.48 15.66
CA HIS A 403 7.23 -11.83 16.95
C HIS A 403 7.43 -10.69 17.95
N THR A 404 8.67 -10.21 18.11
CA THR A 404 8.99 -9.06 18.97
C THR A 404 8.25 -7.79 18.53
N ALA A 405 8.14 -7.55 17.22
CA ALA A 405 7.36 -6.44 16.69
C ALA A 405 5.88 -6.57 17.03
N SER A 406 5.33 -7.79 16.97
CA SER A 406 3.94 -8.05 17.31
C SER A 406 3.65 -7.82 18.79
N GLU A 407 4.48 -8.34 19.69
CA GLU A 407 4.36 -8.10 21.14
C GLU A 407 4.48 -6.61 21.49
N SER A 408 5.41 -5.91 20.83
CA SER A 408 5.58 -4.47 21.01
C SER A 408 4.35 -3.69 20.54
N PHE A 409 3.69 -4.13 19.47
CA PHE A 409 2.42 -3.54 19.02
C PHE A 409 1.29 -3.76 20.03
N VAL A 410 1.18 -4.94 20.64
CA VAL A 410 0.18 -5.19 21.70
C VAL A 410 0.39 -4.26 22.89
N LYS A 411 1.63 -4.05 23.33
CA LYS A 411 1.95 -3.06 24.38
C LYS A 411 1.59 -1.63 23.97
N HIS A 412 1.79 -1.27 22.70
CA HIS A 412 1.31 0.02 22.18
C HIS A 412 -0.22 0.10 22.26
N TRP A 413 -0.93 -0.92 21.77
CA TRP A 413 -2.38 -1.00 21.78
C TRP A 413 -2.97 -0.80 23.19
N GLU A 414 -2.46 -1.53 24.18
CA GLU A 414 -2.87 -1.40 25.59
C GLU A 414 -2.67 0.02 26.14
N ASN A 415 -1.51 0.62 25.84
CA ASN A 415 -1.21 1.98 26.27
C ASN A 415 -2.17 3.00 25.62
N GLU A 416 -2.47 2.85 24.34
CA GLU A 416 -3.38 3.76 23.64
C GLU A 416 -4.83 3.61 24.10
N MET A 417 -5.29 2.37 24.35
CA MET A 417 -6.58 2.10 24.97
C MET A 417 -6.70 2.83 26.31
N ARG A 418 -5.66 2.76 27.16
CA ARG A 418 -5.63 3.43 28.46
C ARG A 418 -5.54 4.95 28.37
N ILE A 419 -4.68 5.48 27.50
CA ILE A 419 -4.33 6.91 27.48
C ILE A 419 -5.38 7.75 26.74
N ARG A 420 -5.94 7.23 25.63
CA ARG A 420 -6.84 7.99 24.77
C ARG A 420 -8.12 7.26 24.38
N GLY A 421 -8.36 6.06 24.93
CA GLY A 421 -9.57 5.28 24.68
C GLY A 421 -9.58 4.52 23.35
N GLY A 422 -8.42 4.37 22.69
CA GLY A 422 -8.32 3.59 21.46
C GLY A 422 -7.17 3.95 20.52
N THR A 423 -6.99 3.12 19.49
CA THR A 423 -6.04 3.35 18.40
C THR A 423 -6.52 2.65 17.14
N PRO A 424 -6.38 3.25 15.94
CA PRO A 424 -6.78 2.60 14.71
C PRO A 424 -5.84 1.43 14.39
N GLY A 425 -6.37 0.33 13.89
CA GLY A 425 -5.60 -0.85 13.46
C GLY A 425 -6.16 -1.45 12.17
N ASP A 426 -5.30 -1.59 11.15
CA ASP A 426 -5.58 -2.34 9.93
C ASP A 426 -5.03 -3.77 10.08
N TRP A 427 -5.88 -4.69 10.54
CA TRP A 427 -5.50 -6.09 10.83
C TRP A 427 -4.84 -6.79 9.63
N VAL A 428 -5.28 -6.45 8.40
CA VAL A 428 -4.76 -7.02 7.15
C VAL A 428 -3.28 -6.66 6.94
N TRP A 429 -2.85 -5.49 7.41
CA TRP A 429 -1.48 -5.00 7.27
C TRP A 429 -0.60 -5.25 8.49
N ILE A 430 -1.17 -5.19 9.69
CA ILE A 430 -0.43 -5.36 10.94
C ILE A 430 -0.05 -6.83 11.17
N THR A 431 -0.87 -7.78 10.72
CA THR A 431 -0.57 -9.21 10.83
C THR A 431 0.62 -9.58 9.94
N PRO A 432 1.71 -10.15 10.48
CA PRO A 432 2.87 -10.52 9.67
C PRO A 432 2.55 -11.51 8.55
N PRO A 433 3.25 -11.45 7.39
CA PRO A 433 2.93 -12.24 6.20
C PRO A 433 3.34 -13.72 6.31
N ILE A 434 3.99 -14.12 7.41
CA ILE A 434 4.34 -15.50 7.75
C ILE A 434 4.01 -15.69 9.23
N SER A 435 3.68 -16.93 9.62
CA SER A 435 3.47 -17.28 11.03
C SER A 435 2.35 -16.49 11.73
N GLY A 436 1.36 -16.01 10.98
CA GLY A 436 0.34 -15.08 11.49
C GLY A 436 -0.30 -15.54 12.80
N HIS A 437 -0.90 -16.73 12.83
CA HIS A 437 -1.66 -17.24 13.98
C HIS A 437 -0.85 -17.47 15.26
N ILE A 438 0.48 -17.56 15.17
CA ILE A 438 1.37 -17.68 16.35
C ILE A 438 1.89 -16.32 16.83
N THR A 439 1.44 -15.22 16.23
CA THR A 439 1.63 -13.87 16.76
C THR A 439 0.43 -13.48 17.62
N PRO A 440 0.61 -12.67 18.68
CA PRO A 440 -0.50 -12.25 19.54
C PRO A 440 -1.54 -11.36 18.82
N ILE A 441 -1.20 -10.85 17.64
CA ILE A 441 -2.03 -9.94 16.84
C ILE A 441 -3.16 -10.66 16.12
N PHE A 442 -2.94 -11.90 15.69
CA PHE A 442 -3.88 -12.60 14.80
C PHE A 442 -5.27 -12.76 15.43
N GLY A 443 -5.32 -13.07 16.73
CA GLY A 443 -6.58 -13.21 17.47
C GLY A 443 -7.17 -11.89 17.99
N MET A 444 -6.56 -10.73 17.71
CA MET A 444 -7.07 -9.44 18.17
C MET A 444 -8.07 -8.84 17.19
N GLU A 445 -9.27 -8.52 17.67
CA GLU A 445 -10.20 -7.64 16.95
C GLU A 445 -9.67 -6.20 16.92
N MET A 446 -9.76 -5.56 15.75
CA MET A 446 -9.29 -4.20 15.56
C MET A 446 -10.33 -3.37 14.81
N LEU A 447 -10.48 -2.10 15.20
CA LEU A 447 -11.20 -1.11 14.40
C LEU A 447 -10.21 -0.32 13.54
N ASN A 448 -10.52 -0.25 12.24
CA ASN A 448 -9.77 0.57 11.30
C ASN A 448 -10.57 1.85 11.01
N TYR A 449 -9.96 3.00 11.25
CA TYR A 449 -10.56 4.32 11.04
C TYR A 449 -9.46 5.38 10.86
N VAL A 450 -9.81 6.57 10.36
CA VAL A 450 -8.84 7.63 10.06
C VAL A 450 -9.00 8.79 11.03
N ILE A 451 -7.93 9.10 11.77
CA ILE A 451 -7.82 10.27 12.64
C ILE A 451 -6.67 11.13 12.15
N LYS A 452 -6.89 12.44 12.10
CA LYS A 452 -5.87 13.42 11.70
C LYS A 452 -5.09 13.93 12.92
N PRO A 453 -3.79 14.27 12.78
CA PRO A 453 -2.94 14.16 11.58
C PRO A 453 -2.76 12.72 11.07
N TYR A 454 -2.56 12.53 9.76
CA TYR A 454 -2.48 11.20 9.14
C TYR A 454 -1.58 11.18 7.88
N PHE A 455 -1.04 10.01 7.53
CA PHE A 455 -0.33 9.81 6.27
C PHE A 455 -1.26 9.24 5.20
N GLU A 456 -1.47 10.00 4.12
CA GLU A 456 -2.35 9.61 3.01
C GLU A 456 -1.54 9.13 1.81
N TYR A 457 -2.11 8.18 1.04
CA TYR A 457 -1.60 7.89 -0.28
C TYR A 457 -1.91 9.04 -1.24
N GLN A 458 -1.00 9.27 -2.18
CA GLN A 458 -1.16 10.26 -3.23
C GLN A 458 -0.82 9.68 -4.59
N GLU A 459 -1.36 10.30 -5.63
CA GLU A 459 -1.01 9.96 -7.01
C GLU A 459 0.46 10.29 -7.28
N MET A 460 1.23 9.28 -7.72
CA MET A 460 2.63 9.45 -8.07
C MET A 460 2.77 10.18 -9.41
N PRO A 461 3.76 11.08 -9.56
CA PRO A 461 3.98 11.76 -10.82
C PRO A 461 4.36 10.73 -11.90
N ARG A 462 4.04 11.04 -13.14
CA ARG A 462 4.37 10.20 -14.29
C ARG A 462 4.88 11.09 -15.41
N LEU A 463 5.73 10.55 -16.27
CA LEU A 463 6.05 11.22 -17.52
C LEU A 463 4.75 11.45 -18.32
N PRO A 464 4.59 12.62 -18.97
CA PRO A 464 3.44 12.87 -19.82
C PRO A 464 3.36 11.80 -20.91
N LYS A 465 2.17 11.24 -21.15
CA LYS A 465 1.96 10.26 -22.22
C LYS A 465 2.28 10.92 -23.56
N ILE A 466 3.33 10.46 -24.24
CA ILE A 466 3.59 10.82 -25.63
C ILE A 466 2.51 10.13 -26.46
N SER A 467 1.55 10.88 -27.01
CA SER A 467 0.57 10.32 -27.94
C SER A 467 1.22 10.17 -29.32
N ILE A 468 1.65 8.95 -29.63
CA ILE A 468 2.06 8.62 -31.00
C ILE A 468 0.79 8.49 -31.82
N LYS A 469 0.62 9.34 -32.84
CA LYS A 469 -0.55 9.27 -33.73
C LYS A 469 -0.61 7.89 -34.38
N PHE A 470 -1.78 7.25 -34.34
CA PHE A 470 -2.02 5.89 -34.87
C PHE A 470 -1.49 5.71 -36.30
N ARG A 471 -1.63 6.72 -37.17
CA ARG A 471 -1.10 6.71 -38.54
C ARG A 471 0.42 6.54 -38.62
N THR A 472 1.17 7.09 -37.67
CA THR A 472 2.63 6.95 -37.60
C THR A 472 3.02 5.55 -37.15
N LEU A 473 2.30 5.00 -36.16
CA LEU A 473 2.51 3.64 -35.68
C LEU A 473 2.24 2.61 -36.78
N VAL A 474 1.11 2.74 -37.49
CA VAL A 474 0.75 1.84 -38.59
C VAL A 474 1.80 1.87 -39.70
N LYS A 475 2.29 3.05 -40.12
CA LYS A 475 3.32 3.16 -41.17
C LYS A 475 4.64 2.48 -40.79
N CYS A 476 5.05 2.54 -39.53
CA CYS A 476 6.29 1.90 -39.07
C CYS A 476 6.13 0.38 -38.89
N VAL A 477 4.94 -0.10 -38.53
CA VAL A 477 4.72 -1.49 -38.13
C VAL A 477 4.21 -2.37 -39.28
N LEU A 478 3.50 -1.80 -40.29
CA LEU A 478 2.98 -2.56 -41.44
C LEU A 478 4.05 -3.37 -42.18
N PRO A 479 5.24 -2.81 -42.51
CA PRO A 479 6.28 -3.55 -43.22
C PRO A 479 6.79 -4.76 -42.42
N PHE A 480 6.90 -4.61 -41.09
CA PHE A 480 7.34 -5.67 -40.19
C PHE A 480 6.30 -6.77 -40.02
N LEU A 481 5.01 -6.42 -39.89
CA LEU A 481 3.93 -7.41 -39.78
C LEU A 481 3.77 -8.24 -41.05
N VAL A 482 3.92 -7.63 -42.23
CA VAL A 482 3.88 -8.34 -43.51
C VAL A 482 5.06 -9.32 -43.63
N SER A 483 6.27 -8.89 -43.23
CA SER A 483 7.47 -9.74 -43.25
C SER A 483 7.42 -10.88 -42.21
N ALA A 484 6.92 -10.61 -41.01
CA ALA A 484 6.78 -11.60 -39.94
C ALA A 484 5.72 -12.67 -40.29
N ASN A 485 4.58 -12.26 -40.87
CA ASN A 485 3.53 -13.20 -41.30
C ASN A 485 3.98 -14.09 -42.46
N ALA A 486 4.81 -13.58 -43.39
CA ALA A 486 5.40 -14.40 -44.45
C ALA A 486 6.32 -15.48 -43.86
N LYS A 487 7.23 -15.09 -42.95
CA LYS A 487 8.14 -16.03 -42.26
C LYS A 487 7.43 -17.03 -41.34
N LEU A 488 6.27 -16.67 -40.78
CA LEU A 488 5.49 -17.58 -39.94
C LEU A 488 4.83 -18.71 -40.76
N LYS A 489 4.40 -18.42 -42.00
CA LYS A 489 3.76 -19.41 -42.88
C LYS A 489 4.71 -20.48 -43.40
N GLU A 490 6.01 -20.23 -43.40
CA GLU A 490 7.06 -21.18 -43.81
C GLU A 490 7.46 -22.15 -42.68
N ARG A 491 7.01 -21.90 -41.44
CA ARG A 491 7.33 -22.76 -40.28
C ARG A 491 6.39 -23.96 -40.21
N PRO A 492 6.88 -25.15 -39.79
CA PRO A 492 6.02 -26.30 -39.51
C PRO A 492 4.95 -25.94 -38.47
N LYS A 493 3.74 -26.46 -38.65
CA LYS A 493 2.61 -26.23 -37.76
C LYS A 493 2.72 -27.09 -36.51
N CYS A 494 2.42 -26.51 -35.37
CA CYS A 494 2.37 -27.24 -34.11
C CYS A 494 1.10 -26.88 -33.33
N CYS A 495 0.25 -27.86 -33.05
CA CYS A 495 -0.91 -27.66 -32.21
C CYS A 495 -0.64 -28.19 -30.79
N ILE A 496 -0.69 -27.32 -29.79
CA ILE A 496 -0.61 -27.69 -28.38
C ILE A 496 -2.03 -27.76 -27.84
N LEU A 497 -2.42 -28.94 -27.38
CA LEU A 497 -3.70 -29.22 -26.76
C LEU A 497 -3.53 -29.29 -25.25
N TYR A 498 -4.47 -28.74 -24.49
CA TYR A 498 -4.48 -28.91 -23.04
C TYR A 498 -5.82 -29.42 -22.50
N ALA A 499 -5.73 -30.26 -21.47
CA ALA A 499 -6.85 -30.68 -20.61
C ALA A 499 -6.50 -30.34 -19.17
N SER A 500 -7.32 -29.53 -18.51
CA SER A 500 -7.03 -28.98 -17.17
C SER A 500 -8.30 -28.71 -16.37
N GLN A 501 -8.34 -29.19 -15.13
CA GLN A 501 -9.43 -28.89 -14.19
C GLN A 501 -9.12 -27.70 -13.27
N THR A 502 -7.87 -27.56 -12.84
CA THR A 502 -7.41 -26.51 -11.90
C THR A 502 -6.46 -25.49 -12.54
N GLY A 503 -6.21 -25.60 -13.85
CA GLY A 503 -5.37 -24.67 -14.62
C GLY A 503 -3.87 -25.02 -14.68
N LYS A 504 -3.40 -26.03 -13.95
CA LYS A 504 -1.96 -26.39 -13.94
C LYS A 504 -1.41 -26.79 -15.33
N SER A 505 -2.04 -27.78 -15.97
CA SER A 505 -1.69 -28.20 -17.34
C SER A 505 -1.94 -27.10 -18.38
N LYS A 506 -2.95 -26.23 -18.16
CA LYS A 506 -3.14 -25.04 -18.99
C LYS A 506 -1.93 -24.10 -18.90
N ASN A 507 -1.47 -23.76 -17.68
CA ASN A 507 -0.29 -22.93 -17.49
C ASN A 507 0.96 -23.57 -18.10
N PHE A 508 1.14 -24.88 -17.97
CA PHE A 508 2.24 -25.59 -18.61
C PHE A 508 2.14 -25.57 -20.15
N ALA A 509 0.93 -25.66 -20.70
CA ALA A 509 0.69 -25.55 -22.13
C ALA A 509 0.92 -24.13 -22.65
N GLU A 510 0.60 -23.09 -21.87
CA GLU A 510 0.95 -21.70 -22.16
C GLU A 510 2.47 -21.47 -22.16
N ILE A 511 3.19 -22.05 -21.19
CA ILE A 511 4.66 -22.03 -21.18
C ILE A 511 5.22 -22.75 -22.42
N THR A 512 4.70 -23.94 -22.73
CA THR A 512 5.11 -24.71 -23.91
C THR A 512 4.84 -23.95 -25.20
N PHE A 513 3.68 -23.30 -25.30
CA PHE A 513 3.32 -22.44 -26.43
C PHE A 513 4.31 -21.30 -26.63
N ASN A 514 4.72 -20.63 -25.55
CA ASN A 514 5.69 -19.53 -25.62
C ASN A 514 7.08 -20.00 -26.08
N VAL A 515 7.44 -21.26 -25.80
CA VAL A 515 8.70 -21.84 -26.28
C VAL A 515 8.58 -22.26 -27.75
N PHE A 516 7.52 -22.98 -28.11
CA PHE A 516 7.35 -23.57 -29.44
C PHE A 516 7.02 -22.52 -30.51
N SER A 517 6.29 -21.46 -30.18
CA SER A 517 5.96 -20.37 -31.11
C SER A 517 7.18 -19.63 -31.68
N LYS A 518 8.35 -19.78 -31.06
CA LYS A 518 9.61 -19.24 -31.58
C LYS A 518 10.12 -19.98 -32.82
N ILE A 519 9.76 -21.25 -32.98
CA ILE A 519 10.29 -22.16 -34.00
C ILE A 519 9.18 -22.67 -34.94
N PHE A 520 7.98 -22.86 -34.42
CA PHE A 520 6.82 -23.40 -35.13
C PHE A 520 5.75 -22.33 -35.39
N ASN A 521 4.85 -22.61 -36.34
CA ASN A 521 3.56 -21.93 -36.42
C ASN A 521 2.60 -22.58 -35.40
N THR A 522 2.69 -22.13 -34.16
CA THR A 522 2.05 -22.80 -33.03
C THR A 522 0.62 -22.31 -32.78
N LYS A 523 -0.30 -23.23 -32.47
CA LYS A 523 -1.63 -22.95 -31.91
C LYS A 523 -1.73 -23.55 -30.51
N LEU A 524 -2.43 -22.88 -29.60
CA LEU A 524 -2.79 -23.42 -28.29
C LEU A 524 -4.31 -23.56 -28.23
N ARG A 525 -4.82 -24.77 -27.95
CA ARG A 525 -6.26 -25.02 -27.83
C ARG A 525 -6.59 -25.87 -26.61
N CYS A 526 -7.79 -25.66 -26.06
CA CYS A 526 -8.40 -26.64 -25.17
C CYS A 526 -8.71 -27.89 -25.99
N ILE A 527 -8.50 -29.08 -25.40
CA ILE A 527 -8.66 -30.34 -26.13
C ILE A 527 -10.10 -30.57 -26.61
N ASN A 528 -11.11 -30.07 -25.87
CA ASN A 528 -12.52 -30.11 -26.27
C ASN A 528 -12.85 -29.21 -27.47
N ASP A 529 -12.04 -28.19 -27.73
CA ASP A 529 -12.24 -27.25 -28.84
C ASP A 529 -11.44 -27.66 -30.09
N TYR A 530 -10.75 -28.80 -30.04
CA TYR A 530 -9.96 -29.31 -31.14
C TYR A 530 -10.79 -30.24 -32.03
N ASN A 531 -10.86 -29.90 -33.31
CA ASN A 531 -11.50 -30.75 -34.30
C ASN A 531 -10.50 -31.81 -34.77
N LEU A 532 -10.81 -33.09 -34.56
CA LEU A 532 -9.95 -34.21 -34.95
C LEU A 532 -9.67 -34.26 -36.45
N SER A 533 -10.52 -33.69 -37.31
CA SER A 533 -10.24 -33.60 -38.74
C SER A 533 -9.13 -32.60 -39.09
N GLU A 534 -8.69 -31.75 -38.15
CA GLU A 534 -7.51 -30.88 -38.33
C GLU A 534 -6.21 -31.68 -38.18
N LEU A 535 -6.23 -32.90 -37.61
CA LEU A 535 -5.03 -33.70 -37.31
C LEU A 535 -4.18 -34.00 -38.55
N ASP A 536 -4.83 -34.27 -39.68
CA ASP A 536 -4.16 -34.55 -40.97
C ASP A 536 -3.42 -33.34 -41.56
N THR A 537 -3.67 -32.14 -41.01
CA THR A 537 -3.13 -30.88 -41.52
C THR A 537 -2.11 -30.22 -40.60
N GLU A 538 -1.85 -30.81 -39.43
CA GLU A 538 -0.90 -30.34 -38.42
C GLU A 538 0.39 -31.20 -38.49
N ASP A 539 1.57 -30.56 -38.45
CA ASP A 539 2.85 -31.29 -38.54
C ASP A 539 3.28 -31.90 -37.20
N LEU A 540 2.79 -31.35 -36.08
CA LEU A 540 3.05 -31.83 -34.71
C LEU A 540 1.87 -31.50 -33.79
N VAL A 541 1.41 -32.47 -32.99
CA VAL A 541 0.43 -32.24 -31.92
C VAL A 541 1.01 -32.63 -30.56
N LEU A 542 0.97 -31.71 -29.60
CA LEU A 542 1.41 -31.93 -28.21
C LEU A 542 0.20 -31.86 -27.28
N ALA A 543 -0.17 -32.96 -26.65
CA ALA A 543 -1.26 -33.00 -25.68
C ALA A 543 -0.72 -32.95 -24.24
N ILE A 544 -1.15 -31.94 -23.48
CA ILE A 544 -0.76 -31.70 -22.09
C ILE A 544 -1.99 -31.84 -21.21
N ALA A 545 -2.07 -32.96 -20.49
CA ALA A 545 -3.15 -33.24 -19.55
C ALA A 545 -2.61 -33.36 -18.12
N SER A 546 -3.45 -33.02 -17.13
CA SER A 546 -3.19 -33.28 -15.71
C SER A 546 -4.22 -34.27 -15.20
N THR A 547 -3.88 -35.22 -14.36
CA THR A 547 -4.89 -36.02 -13.65
C THR A 547 -5.46 -35.26 -12.45
N THR A 548 -6.66 -35.66 -12.00
CA THR A 548 -7.19 -35.23 -10.70
C THR A 548 -6.43 -35.92 -9.57
N GLY A 549 -6.64 -35.49 -8.32
CA GLY A 549 -6.06 -36.15 -7.15
C GLY A 549 -6.45 -37.64 -7.01
N ASN A 550 -7.49 -38.08 -7.71
CA ASN A 550 -7.96 -39.47 -7.74
C ASN A 550 -7.50 -40.25 -8.99
N GLY A 551 -6.68 -39.64 -9.86
CA GLY A 551 -6.19 -40.27 -11.10
C GLY A 551 -7.10 -40.09 -12.32
N ASP A 552 -8.29 -39.49 -12.16
CA ASP A 552 -9.22 -39.26 -13.27
C ASP A 552 -8.71 -38.22 -14.27
N SER A 553 -9.15 -38.32 -15.52
CA SER A 553 -8.96 -37.29 -16.53
C SER A 553 -9.73 -35.99 -16.17
N PRO A 554 -9.22 -34.81 -16.56
CA PRO A 554 -9.92 -33.54 -16.41
C PRO A 554 -11.29 -33.57 -17.09
N THR A 555 -12.25 -32.84 -16.53
CA THR A 555 -13.60 -32.71 -17.12
C THR A 555 -13.57 -32.22 -18.57
N ASN A 556 -12.62 -31.35 -18.92
CA ASN A 556 -12.44 -30.86 -20.29
C ASN A 556 -11.57 -31.77 -21.18
N GLY A 557 -11.25 -32.99 -20.76
CA GLY A 557 -10.63 -34.04 -21.58
C GLY A 557 -11.45 -35.33 -21.66
N LYS A 558 -12.52 -35.45 -20.87
CA LYS A 558 -13.39 -36.64 -20.84
C LYS A 558 -14.04 -36.94 -22.19
N THR A 559 -14.42 -35.91 -22.94
CA THR A 559 -15.04 -36.10 -24.27
C THR A 559 -14.12 -36.84 -25.23
N LEU A 560 -12.81 -36.55 -25.21
CA LEU A 560 -11.82 -37.24 -26.04
C LEU A 560 -11.51 -38.63 -25.51
N GLU A 561 -11.41 -38.78 -24.18
CA GLU A 561 -11.22 -40.08 -23.52
C GLU A 561 -12.36 -41.05 -23.87
N ASP A 562 -13.61 -40.60 -23.81
CA ASP A 562 -14.80 -41.37 -24.21
C ASP A 562 -14.77 -41.73 -25.70
N LEU A 563 -14.25 -40.84 -26.55
CA LEU A 563 -14.13 -41.09 -27.99
C LEU A 563 -13.04 -42.12 -28.30
N MET A 564 -11.90 -42.04 -27.61
CA MET A 564 -10.80 -43.01 -27.71
C MET A 564 -11.20 -44.38 -27.18
N ASN A 565 -11.99 -44.43 -26.10
CA ASN A 565 -12.51 -45.66 -25.53
C ASN A 565 -13.57 -46.35 -26.42
N LYS A 566 -14.21 -45.61 -27.34
CA LYS A 566 -15.12 -46.17 -28.37
C LYS A 566 -14.39 -46.71 -29.61
N ILE A 567 -13.12 -46.33 -29.79
CA ILE A 567 -12.27 -46.76 -30.92
C ILE A 567 -11.46 -48.02 -30.55
N LYS A 568 -11.29 -48.30 -29.24
CA LYS A 568 -10.85 -49.60 -28.73
C LYS A 568 -12.01 -50.59 -28.73
#